data_AF-A0A8J8DZ96-F1
#
_entry.id   AF-A0A8J8DZ96-F1
#
_cell.length_a   1.000
_cell.length_b   1.000
_cell.length_c   1.000
_cell.angle_alpha   90.00
_cell.angle_beta   90.00
_cell.angle_gamma   90.00
#
_symmetry.space_group_name_H-M   'P 1'
#
loop_
_entity.id
_entity.type
_entity.pdbx_description
1 polymer ?
#
loop_
_entity_poly.entity_id
_entity_poly.type
_entity_poly.pdbx_seq_one_letter_code
_entity_poly.pdbx_strand_id
1 'polypeptide(L)'
;MKGWAFLLILLLFGGYLYLNGYVKVPDNLGPDNIPGFNPNGSSSDDPQGQYTNSEASSLRDAVISMGIPDAYVSLSSERTLVRLETPAVNENLAGILYAVAERAYESNPAKEVRVEAYYLGEPVVALTVRNGDFSNPELEDIRTQEFRVESDLGIFDVIITNVSITNESTGVTLEYLADRDGFWKDYFAMSFLILEDVPWVETVSITYLADNGTVTLSMSSEDLLRLQKGDVTTEELPGLVTVSSSSLTAEKG
;
A
#
# COMPACT_ATOMS: atom_id res chain seq x y z
N MET A 1 24.42 27.90 -3.77
CA MET A 1 25.60 27.12 -3.29
C MET A 1 25.85 27.18 -1.78
N LYS A 2 24.96 27.75 -0.92
CA LYS A 2 25.20 27.84 0.54
C LYS A 2 24.42 26.83 1.41
N GLY A 3 23.36 26.21 0.90
CA GLY A 3 22.56 25.23 1.67
C GLY A 3 23.17 23.82 1.77
N TRP A 4 23.99 23.44 0.79
CA TRP A 4 24.58 22.10 0.72
C TRP A 4 25.58 21.84 1.87
N ALA A 5 26.31 22.87 2.30
CA ALA A 5 27.24 22.77 3.42
C ALA A 5 26.51 22.55 4.77
N PHE A 6 25.30 23.11 4.93
CA PHE A 6 24.53 22.97 6.16
C PHE A 6 23.90 21.57 6.29
N LEU A 7 23.40 21.01 5.19
CA LEU A 7 22.84 19.67 5.15
C LEU A 7 23.90 18.58 5.43
N LEU A 8 25.11 18.77 4.91
CA LEU A 8 26.24 17.88 5.17
C LEU A 8 26.68 17.92 6.64
N ILE A 9 26.58 19.09 7.30
CA ILE A 9 26.85 19.23 8.73
C ILE A 9 25.77 18.52 9.56
N LEU A 10 24.49 18.63 9.19
CA LEU A 10 23.39 17.93 9.88
C LEU A 10 23.47 16.41 9.76
N LEU A 11 23.83 15.90 8.57
CA LEU A 11 24.03 14.47 8.34
C LEU A 11 25.20 13.90 9.15
N LEU A 12 26.30 14.66 9.23
CA LEU A 12 27.44 14.30 10.07
C LEU A 12 27.08 14.33 11.56
N PHE A 13 26.26 15.29 11.99
CA PHE A 13 25.79 15.39 13.38
C PHE A 13 24.82 14.26 13.75
N GLY A 14 23.87 13.93 12.86
CA GLY A 14 22.94 12.81 13.03
C GLY A 14 23.66 11.46 13.07
N GLY A 15 24.62 11.23 12.17
CA GLY A 15 25.46 10.04 12.17
C GLY A 15 26.32 9.90 13.44
N TYR A 16 26.88 11.00 13.94
CA TYR A 16 27.63 11.03 15.20
C TYR A 16 26.76 10.71 16.42
N LEU A 17 25.52 11.23 16.47
CA LEU A 17 24.58 10.97 17.56
C LEU A 17 24.06 9.52 17.56
N TYR A 18 23.86 8.92 16.38
CA TYR A 18 23.46 7.52 16.22
C TYR A 18 24.58 6.55 16.64
N LEU A 19 25.81 6.74 16.15
CA LEU A 19 26.94 5.85 16.45
C LEU A 19 27.38 5.88 17.93
N ASN A 20 27.13 6.99 18.63
CA ASN A 20 27.40 7.11 20.06
C ASN A 20 26.19 6.77 20.95
N GLY A 21 25.08 6.30 20.37
CA GLY A 21 23.91 5.81 21.11
C GLY A 21 23.07 6.88 21.80
N TYR A 22 23.19 8.15 21.39
CA TYR A 22 22.38 9.26 21.92
C TYR A 22 20.97 9.31 21.34
N VAL A 23 20.74 8.67 20.19
CA VAL A 23 19.43 8.47 19.56
C VAL A 23 19.18 6.98 19.44
N LYS A 24 18.14 6.48 20.11
CA LYS A 24 17.65 5.10 19.96
C LYS A 24 16.41 5.10 19.10
N VAL A 25 16.36 4.21 18.13
CA VAL A 25 15.13 3.91 17.38
C VAL A 25 14.12 3.33 18.38
N PRO A 26 12.88 3.83 18.43
CA PRO A 26 11.86 3.30 19.33
C PRO A 26 11.64 1.79 19.14
N ASP A 27 11.67 1.02 20.22
CA ASP A 27 11.56 -0.46 20.22
C ASP A 27 10.19 -0.97 19.71
N ASN A 28 9.24 -0.09 19.43
CA ASN A 28 7.87 -0.39 19.05
C ASN A 28 7.60 -0.46 17.53
N LEU A 29 8.64 -0.33 16.69
CA LEU A 29 8.56 -0.52 15.24
C LEU A 29 9.01 -1.92 14.79
N GLY A 30 9.11 -2.87 15.72
CA GLY A 30 9.38 -4.28 15.40
C GLY A 30 8.16 -4.98 14.79
N PRO A 31 8.37 -6.02 13.95
CA PRO A 31 7.31 -6.76 13.26
C PRO A 31 6.29 -7.43 14.20
N ASP A 32 6.61 -7.52 15.49
CA ASP A 32 5.77 -8.13 16.53
C ASP A 32 4.60 -7.24 16.99
N ASN A 33 4.53 -5.97 16.56
CA ASN A 33 3.53 -5.00 17.03
C ASN A 33 2.50 -4.54 15.97
N ILE A 34 2.35 -5.29 14.87
CA ILE A 34 1.31 -5.04 13.87
C ILE A 34 -0.06 -5.42 14.48
N PRO A 35 -1.01 -4.47 14.63
CA PRO A 35 -2.35 -4.77 15.16
C PRO A 35 -3.06 -5.75 14.22
N GLY A 36 -3.32 -6.98 14.69
CA GLY A 36 -3.98 -8.03 13.92
C GLY A 36 -3.06 -9.16 13.43
N PHE A 37 -1.74 -9.02 13.58
CA PHE A 37 -0.80 -10.10 13.32
C PHE A 37 -0.59 -10.93 14.59
N ASN A 38 -1.18 -12.13 14.64
CA ASN A 38 -0.87 -13.12 15.66
C ASN A 38 -0.07 -14.27 15.01
N PRO A 39 1.27 -14.27 15.12
CA PRO A 39 2.10 -15.34 14.56
C PRO A 39 1.87 -16.70 15.26
N ASN A 40 1.11 -16.74 16.37
CA ASN A 40 0.77 -17.94 17.14
C ASN A 40 -0.74 -18.11 17.36
N GLY A 41 -1.58 -17.62 16.44
CA GLY A 41 -3.03 -17.70 16.52
C GLY A 41 -3.59 -19.13 16.42
N SER A 42 -3.61 -19.85 17.54
CA SER A 42 -4.43 -21.04 17.74
C SER A 42 -5.90 -20.62 17.88
N SER A 43 -6.65 -20.63 16.77
CA SER A 43 -8.11 -20.56 16.83
C SER A 43 -8.67 -21.95 17.13
N SER A 44 -8.79 -22.28 18.41
CA SER A 44 -9.68 -23.34 18.86
C SER A 44 -11.09 -22.77 18.90
N ASP A 45 -11.83 -22.86 17.79
CA ASP A 45 -13.31 -22.86 17.75
C ASP A 45 -13.78 -22.92 16.28
N ASP A 46 -13.66 -24.11 15.66
CA ASP A 46 -14.57 -24.47 14.56
C ASP A 46 -14.82 -26.00 14.56
N PRO A 47 -16.05 -26.46 14.85
CA PRO A 47 -16.36 -27.88 14.90
C PRO A 47 -16.97 -28.35 13.59
N GLN A 48 -16.18 -28.52 12.52
CA GLN A 48 -16.44 -29.49 11.43
C GLN A 48 -15.32 -29.51 10.37
N GLY A 49 -14.53 -30.58 10.38
CA GLY A 49 -13.53 -30.89 9.33
C GLY A 49 -12.15 -31.15 9.91
N GLN A 50 -11.84 -32.41 10.21
CA GLN A 50 -10.55 -32.84 10.78
C GLN A 50 -9.41 -32.68 9.75
N TYR A 51 -8.79 -31.51 9.72
CA TYR A 51 -7.38 -31.39 9.33
C TYR A 51 -6.58 -31.07 10.59
N THR A 52 -5.49 -31.79 10.79
CA THR A 52 -4.69 -31.62 12.00
C THR A 52 -3.78 -30.41 11.83
N ASN A 53 -3.42 -29.73 12.93
CA ASN A 53 -2.37 -28.70 12.92
C ASN A 53 -1.07 -29.16 12.21
N SER A 54 -0.84 -30.48 12.11
CA SER A 54 0.32 -31.06 11.43
C SER A 54 0.30 -30.91 9.91
N GLU A 55 -0.86 -30.98 9.25
CA GLU A 55 -0.98 -30.85 7.79
C GLU A 55 -0.81 -29.40 7.36
N ALA A 56 -1.43 -28.46 8.10
CA ALA A 56 -1.23 -27.03 7.89
C ALA A 56 0.24 -26.63 8.12
N SER A 57 0.89 -27.17 9.15
CA SER A 57 2.33 -26.93 9.37
C SER A 57 3.21 -27.49 8.27
N SER A 58 2.88 -28.67 7.73
CA SER A 58 3.66 -29.29 6.65
C SER A 58 3.56 -28.49 5.35
N LEU A 59 2.36 -28.00 5.01
CA LEU A 59 2.18 -27.11 3.86
C LEU A 59 2.88 -25.77 4.09
N ARG A 60 2.81 -25.19 5.29
CA ARG A 60 3.53 -23.96 5.63
C ARG A 60 5.03 -24.12 5.43
N ASP A 61 5.63 -25.20 5.94
CA ASP A 61 7.06 -25.48 5.78
C ASP A 61 7.43 -25.67 4.30
N ALA A 62 6.56 -26.32 3.52
CA ALA A 62 6.74 -26.46 2.08
C ALA A 62 6.71 -25.11 1.36
N VAL A 63 5.81 -24.20 1.73
CA VAL A 63 5.74 -22.83 1.18
C VAL A 63 6.99 -22.04 1.55
N ILE A 64 7.44 -22.09 2.81
CA ILE A 64 8.68 -21.42 3.25
C ILE A 64 9.91 -21.97 2.49
N SER A 65 9.94 -23.27 2.21
CA SER A 65 11.03 -23.89 1.43
C SER A 65 11.14 -23.38 -0.01
N MET A 66 10.10 -22.71 -0.52
CA MET A 66 10.09 -22.05 -1.83
C MET A 66 10.76 -20.66 -1.80
N GLY A 67 11.33 -20.25 -0.66
CA GLY A 67 11.99 -18.95 -0.48
C GLY A 67 11.07 -17.85 0.02
N ILE A 68 9.88 -18.20 0.51
CA ILE A 68 8.91 -17.27 1.09
C ILE A 68 9.29 -17.03 2.57
N PRO A 69 9.49 -15.77 3.00
CA PRO A 69 9.92 -15.45 4.37
C PRO A 69 8.99 -15.99 5.47
N ASP A 70 7.68 -15.84 5.27
CA ASP A 70 6.68 -16.36 6.19
C ASP A 70 5.37 -16.68 5.46
N ALA A 71 4.62 -17.62 6.02
CA ALA A 71 3.33 -18.01 5.52
C ALA A 71 2.38 -18.43 6.64
N TYR A 72 1.10 -18.11 6.48
CA TYR A 72 0.00 -18.63 7.26
C TYR A 72 -0.83 -19.58 6.39
N VAL A 73 -1.26 -20.71 6.95
CA VAL A 73 -2.04 -21.72 6.23
C VAL A 73 -3.27 -22.08 7.06
N SER A 74 -4.43 -22.06 6.42
CA SER A 74 -5.69 -22.55 6.98
C SER A 74 -6.32 -23.56 6.02
N LEU A 75 -6.69 -24.73 6.55
CA LEU A 75 -7.17 -25.88 5.79
C LEU A 75 -8.55 -26.30 6.24
N SER A 76 -9.40 -26.62 5.26
CA SER A 76 -10.69 -27.30 5.45
C SER A 76 -10.97 -28.20 4.23
N SER A 77 -12.00 -29.03 4.29
CA SER A 77 -12.38 -29.91 3.17
C SER A 77 -12.92 -29.13 1.97
N GLU A 78 -13.37 -27.91 2.19
CA GLU A 78 -14.00 -27.06 1.18
C GLU A 78 -13.05 -25.98 0.66
N ARG A 79 -12.18 -25.47 1.54
CA ARG A 79 -11.30 -24.33 1.26
C ARG A 79 -9.90 -24.50 1.86
N THR A 80 -8.90 -24.17 1.08
CA THR A 80 -7.51 -23.94 1.50
C THR A 80 -7.19 -22.46 1.34
N LEU A 81 -6.73 -21.82 2.41
CA LEU A 81 -6.21 -20.46 2.39
C LEU A 81 -4.72 -20.47 2.74
N VAL A 82 -3.90 -19.86 1.89
CA VAL A 82 -2.49 -19.58 2.17
C VAL A 82 -2.28 -18.09 2.10
N ARG A 83 -1.73 -17.48 3.16
CA ARG A 83 -1.26 -16.09 3.15
C ARG A 83 0.25 -16.10 3.20
N LEU A 84 0.90 -15.38 2.31
CA LEU A 84 2.36 -15.30 2.25
C LEU A 84 2.83 -13.86 2.36
N GLU A 85 3.94 -13.67 3.08
CA GLU A 85 4.68 -12.41 3.06
C GLU A 85 5.60 -12.44 1.84
N THR A 86 5.51 -11.42 0.98
CA THR A 86 6.41 -11.25 -0.16
C THR A 86 7.45 -10.18 0.15
N PRO A 87 8.75 -10.42 -0.12
CA PRO A 87 9.78 -9.40 0.11
C PRO A 87 9.74 -8.26 -0.92
N ALA A 88 9.03 -8.43 -2.04
CA ALA A 88 8.85 -7.43 -3.08
C ALA A 88 7.61 -7.73 -3.94
N VAL A 89 7.00 -6.70 -4.51
CA VAL A 89 5.96 -6.83 -5.55
C VAL A 89 6.64 -6.68 -6.91
N ASN A 90 6.79 -7.79 -7.64
CA ASN A 90 7.45 -7.81 -8.94
C ASN A 90 6.79 -8.83 -9.90
N GLU A 91 7.28 -8.90 -11.13
CA GLU A 91 6.78 -9.78 -12.20
C GLU A 91 6.76 -11.29 -11.84
N ASN A 92 7.56 -11.72 -10.85
CA ASN A 92 7.58 -13.11 -10.41
C ASN A 92 6.47 -13.45 -9.41
N LEU A 93 5.81 -12.46 -8.81
CA LEU A 93 4.82 -12.67 -7.74
C LEU A 93 3.67 -13.56 -8.21
N ALA A 94 3.15 -13.34 -9.43
CA ALA A 94 2.09 -14.17 -9.99
C ALA A 94 2.52 -15.64 -10.14
N GLY A 95 3.76 -15.89 -10.56
CA GLY A 95 4.31 -17.25 -10.65
C GLY A 95 4.45 -17.92 -9.28
N ILE A 96 4.84 -17.16 -8.26
CA ILE A 96 4.92 -17.66 -6.87
C ILE A 96 3.53 -18.04 -6.35
N LEU A 97 2.53 -17.17 -6.51
CA LEU A 97 1.15 -17.46 -6.11
C LEU A 97 0.64 -18.75 -6.74
N TYR A 98 0.93 -18.93 -8.03
CA TYR A 98 0.51 -20.10 -8.78
C TYR A 98 1.18 -21.38 -8.29
N ALA A 99 2.51 -21.37 -8.09
CA ALA A 99 3.25 -22.52 -7.58
C ALA A 99 2.82 -22.89 -6.15
N VAL A 100 2.50 -21.89 -5.31
CA VAL A 100 1.95 -22.12 -3.97
C VAL A 100 0.55 -22.73 -4.06
N ALA A 101 -0.30 -22.25 -4.99
CA ALA A 101 -1.64 -22.79 -5.19
C ALA A 101 -1.60 -24.26 -5.67
N GLU A 102 -0.70 -24.60 -6.60
CA GLU A 102 -0.47 -25.99 -7.03
C GLU A 102 -0.08 -26.87 -5.84
N ARG A 103 0.92 -26.45 -5.07
CA ARG A 103 1.37 -27.19 -3.88
C ARG A 103 0.25 -27.35 -2.83
N ALA A 104 -0.53 -26.30 -2.62
CA ALA A 104 -1.64 -26.30 -1.69
C ALA A 104 -2.75 -27.26 -2.13
N TYR A 105 -3.07 -27.30 -3.43
CA TYR A 105 -4.05 -28.23 -3.98
C TYR A 105 -3.58 -29.69 -3.94
N GLU A 106 -2.30 -29.95 -4.25
CA GLU A 106 -1.69 -31.29 -4.11
C GLU A 106 -1.77 -31.82 -2.68
N SER A 107 -1.58 -30.92 -1.70
CA SER A 107 -1.59 -31.27 -0.27
C SER A 107 -3.01 -31.40 0.29
N ASN A 108 -3.93 -30.57 -0.19
CA ASN A 108 -5.34 -30.59 0.19
C ASN A 108 -6.21 -30.24 -1.04
N PRO A 109 -6.81 -31.24 -1.72
CA PRO A 109 -7.67 -31.07 -2.90
C PRO A 109 -9.03 -30.41 -2.60
N ALA A 110 -9.00 -29.23 -1.98
CA ALA A 110 -10.18 -28.45 -1.62
C ALA A 110 -10.90 -27.92 -2.87
N LYS A 111 -12.19 -27.61 -2.74
CA LYS A 111 -12.97 -26.99 -3.82
C LYS A 111 -12.49 -25.58 -4.15
N GLU A 112 -11.91 -24.89 -3.19
CA GLU A 112 -11.31 -23.57 -3.37
C GLU A 112 -9.90 -23.53 -2.75
N VAL A 113 -8.91 -23.14 -3.54
CA VAL A 113 -7.57 -22.80 -3.06
C VAL A 113 -7.36 -21.32 -3.29
N ARG A 114 -7.19 -20.55 -2.22
CA ARG A 114 -6.90 -19.12 -2.28
C ARG A 114 -5.52 -18.84 -1.71
N VAL A 115 -4.69 -18.15 -2.47
CA VAL A 115 -3.36 -17.70 -2.05
C VAL A 115 -3.34 -16.18 -2.06
N GLU A 116 -3.05 -15.57 -0.92
CA GLU A 116 -3.00 -14.11 -0.74
C GLU A 116 -1.56 -13.69 -0.47
N ALA A 117 -1.06 -12.69 -1.19
CA ALA A 117 0.25 -12.07 -0.93
C ALA A 117 0.10 -10.77 -0.15
N TYR A 118 0.97 -10.60 0.84
CA TYR A 118 1.11 -9.40 1.66
C TYR A 118 2.52 -8.83 1.54
N TYR A 119 2.66 -7.51 1.48
CA TYR A 119 3.93 -6.80 1.45
C TYR A 119 3.98 -5.81 2.60
N LEU A 120 4.92 -6.00 3.52
CA LEU A 120 5.04 -5.19 4.74
C LEU A 120 3.75 -5.18 5.57
N GLY A 121 3.03 -6.30 5.56
CA GLY A 121 1.73 -6.45 6.24
C GLY A 121 0.52 -5.92 5.47
N GLU A 122 0.69 -5.23 4.33
CA GLU A 122 -0.43 -4.76 3.49
C GLU A 122 -0.83 -5.82 2.46
N PRO A 123 -2.14 -6.06 2.24
CA PRO A 123 -2.60 -7.00 1.21
C PRO A 123 -2.27 -6.47 -0.19
N VAL A 124 -1.83 -7.33 -1.10
CA VAL A 124 -1.44 -6.94 -2.47
C VAL A 124 -2.33 -7.60 -3.51
N VAL A 125 -2.32 -8.94 -3.56
CA VAL A 125 -2.98 -9.70 -4.61
C VAL A 125 -3.40 -11.05 -4.09
N ALA A 126 -4.54 -11.55 -4.56
CA ALA A 126 -4.99 -12.91 -4.33
C ALA A 126 -5.12 -13.68 -5.63
N LEU A 127 -4.75 -14.96 -5.59
CA LEU A 127 -5.01 -15.93 -6.64
C LEU A 127 -5.98 -16.99 -6.08
N THR A 128 -7.09 -17.21 -6.77
CA THR A 128 -8.09 -18.21 -6.39
C THR A 128 -8.23 -19.26 -7.50
N VAL A 129 -8.05 -20.54 -7.13
CA VAL A 129 -8.27 -21.70 -8.00
C VAL A 129 -9.48 -22.47 -7.50
N ARG A 130 -10.45 -22.72 -8.39
CA ARG A 130 -11.68 -23.45 -8.06
C ARG A 130 -11.64 -24.84 -8.66
N ASN A 131 -11.94 -25.85 -7.85
CA ASN A 131 -12.02 -27.25 -8.22
C ASN A 131 -10.77 -27.78 -8.96
N GLY A 132 -9.59 -27.24 -8.64
CA GLY A 132 -8.33 -27.59 -9.32
C GLY A 132 -8.22 -27.09 -10.77
N ASP A 133 -9.04 -26.13 -11.21
CA ASP A 133 -8.93 -25.53 -12.54
C ASP A 133 -7.82 -24.46 -12.57
N PHE A 134 -6.59 -24.92 -12.71
CA PHE A 134 -5.42 -24.08 -12.90
C PHE A 134 -5.40 -23.38 -14.27
N SER A 135 -6.23 -23.79 -15.24
CA SER A 135 -6.29 -23.12 -16.55
C SER A 135 -7.00 -21.77 -16.49
N ASN A 136 -7.84 -21.55 -15.47
CA ASN A 136 -8.62 -20.34 -15.29
C ASN A 136 -8.55 -19.82 -13.84
N PRO A 137 -7.36 -19.41 -13.35
CA PRO A 137 -7.24 -18.82 -12.02
C PRO A 137 -7.89 -17.43 -11.98
N GLU A 138 -8.53 -17.08 -10.87
CA GLU A 138 -9.03 -15.73 -10.60
C GLU A 138 -7.92 -14.94 -9.89
N LEU A 139 -7.38 -13.89 -10.53
CA LEU A 139 -6.49 -12.92 -9.91
C LEU A 139 -7.29 -11.69 -9.46
N GLU A 140 -7.11 -11.31 -8.20
CA GLU A 140 -7.85 -10.23 -7.55
C GLU A 140 -6.87 -9.25 -6.88
N ASP A 141 -7.04 -7.96 -7.13
CA ASP A 141 -6.39 -6.91 -6.33
C ASP A 141 -7.11 -6.79 -4.99
N ILE A 142 -6.40 -7.13 -3.92
CA ILE A 142 -6.93 -7.12 -2.54
C ILE A 142 -6.37 -5.97 -1.72
N ARG A 143 -5.65 -5.01 -2.33
CA ARG A 143 -5.14 -3.81 -1.66
C ARG A 143 -6.30 -3.05 -1.03
N THR A 144 -6.08 -2.56 0.19
CA THR A 144 -6.94 -1.54 0.80
C THR A 144 -6.97 -0.31 -0.11
N GLN A 145 -8.03 0.50 -0.01
CA GLN A 145 -8.18 1.65 -0.91
C GLN A 145 -7.05 2.65 -0.67
N GLU A 146 -6.66 2.86 0.58
CA GLU A 146 -5.57 3.75 0.98
C GLU A 146 -4.24 3.26 0.41
N PHE A 147 -3.94 1.97 0.58
CA PHE A 147 -2.70 1.40 0.07
C PHE A 147 -2.65 1.37 -1.46
N ARG A 148 -3.79 1.17 -2.12
CA ARG A 148 -3.90 1.26 -3.58
C ARG A 148 -3.51 2.64 -4.07
N VAL A 149 -4.16 3.68 -3.55
CA VAL A 149 -3.84 5.07 -3.86
C VAL A 149 -2.37 5.37 -3.56
N GLU A 150 -1.87 4.97 -2.40
CA GLU A 150 -0.47 5.18 -2.03
C GLU A 150 0.50 4.53 -3.04
N SER A 151 0.28 3.26 -3.36
CA SER A 151 1.14 2.50 -4.26
C SER A 151 1.06 2.96 -5.72
N ASP A 152 -0.11 3.33 -6.21
CA ASP A 152 -0.31 3.75 -7.61
C ASP A 152 0.24 5.17 -7.85
N LEU A 153 0.23 6.02 -6.82
CA LEU A 153 0.93 7.31 -6.85
C LEU A 153 2.46 7.18 -6.75
N GLY A 154 2.98 5.99 -6.44
CA GLY A 154 4.42 5.70 -6.40
C GLY A 154 5.15 5.85 -7.73
N ILE A 155 4.41 6.00 -8.85
CA ILE A 155 5.01 6.30 -10.17
C ILE A 155 5.51 7.75 -10.29
N PHE A 156 5.08 8.64 -9.40
CA PHE A 156 5.50 10.03 -9.36
C PHE A 156 6.67 10.20 -8.38
N ASP A 157 7.47 11.24 -8.59
CA ASP A 157 8.53 11.62 -7.66
C ASP A 157 7.93 12.30 -6.42
N VAL A 158 7.30 11.51 -5.55
CA VAL A 158 6.63 11.96 -4.32
C VAL A 158 6.96 11.04 -3.14
N ILE A 159 6.91 11.59 -1.92
CA ILE A 159 6.89 10.81 -0.69
C ILE A 159 5.52 11.01 -0.04
N ILE A 160 4.71 9.96 -0.02
CA ILE A 160 3.38 10.01 0.58
C ILE A 160 3.51 9.82 2.08
N THR A 161 2.90 10.72 2.84
CA THR A 161 2.90 10.69 4.31
C THR A 161 1.60 10.15 4.87
N ASN A 162 0.49 10.38 4.16
CA ASN A 162 -0.85 9.95 4.60
C ASN A 162 -1.80 9.89 3.41
N VAL A 163 -2.64 8.85 3.39
CA VAL A 163 -3.84 8.75 2.55
C VAL A 163 -5.06 8.59 3.46
N SER A 164 -6.05 9.45 3.29
CA SER A 164 -7.31 9.44 4.05
C SER A 164 -8.47 9.38 3.08
N ILE A 165 -9.27 8.32 3.19
CA ILE A 165 -10.43 8.09 2.34
C ILE A 165 -11.69 8.08 3.19
N THR A 166 -12.73 8.76 2.71
CA THR A 166 -14.06 8.78 3.31
C THR A 166 -15.10 8.47 2.23
N ASN A 167 -16.37 8.38 2.63
CA ASN A 167 -17.45 8.19 1.66
C ASN A 167 -17.64 9.41 0.73
N GLU A 168 -17.18 10.59 1.12
CA GLU A 168 -17.42 11.85 0.40
C GLU A 168 -16.15 12.44 -0.21
N SER A 169 -14.98 12.18 0.36
CA SER A 169 -13.73 12.82 -0.04
C SER A 169 -12.52 11.92 0.14
N THR A 170 -11.48 12.19 -0.65
CA THR A 170 -10.14 11.63 -0.47
C THR A 170 -9.11 12.73 -0.31
N GLY A 171 -8.20 12.55 0.64
CA GLY A 171 -7.08 13.43 0.94
C GLY A 171 -5.76 12.68 0.91
N VAL A 172 -4.79 13.17 0.15
CA VAL A 172 -3.41 12.67 0.14
C VAL A 172 -2.51 13.77 0.67
N THR A 173 -1.61 13.45 1.60
CA THR A 173 -0.54 14.34 2.05
C THR A 173 0.80 13.80 1.59
N LEU A 174 1.58 14.62 0.90
CA LEU A 174 2.84 14.21 0.30
C LEU A 174 3.89 15.33 0.26
N GLU A 175 5.15 14.93 0.15
CA GLU A 175 6.26 15.78 -0.29
C GLU A 175 6.46 15.58 -1.80
N TYR A 176 6.49 16.67 -2.58
CA TYR A 176 6.70 16.61 -4.02
C TYR A 176 8.18 16.88 -4.34
N LEU A 177 8.82 15.94 -5.03
CA LEU A 177 10.28 15.93 -5.27
C LEU A 177 10.65 16.26 -6.73
N ALA A 178 9.68 16.28 -7.64
CA ALA A 178 9.89 16.60 -9.05
C ALA A 178 10.10 18.09 -9.33
N ASP A 179 10.48 18.40 -10.57
CA ASP A 179 10.72 19.77 -11.05
C ASP A 179 9.42 20.61 -11.12
N ARG A 180 9.54 21.90 -10.80
CA ARG A 180 8.40 22.84 -10.74
C ARG A 180 7.62 22.98 -12.05
N ASP A 181 8.30 22.81 -13.19
CA ASP A 181 7.69 22.99 -14.51
C ASP A 181 6.67 21.88 -14.84
N GLY A 182 6.76 20.72 -14.18
CA GLY A 182 5.83 19.58 -14.33
C GLY A 182 4.67 19.57 -13.32
N PHE A 183 4.73 20.41 -12.29
CA PHE A 183 3.85 20.33 -11.11
C PHE A 183 2.36 20.22 -11.44
N TRP A 184 1.83 21.08 -12.32
CA TRP A 184 0.40 21.06 -12.64
C TRP A 184 -0.02 19.81 -13.40
N LYS A 185 0.83 19.34 -14.31
CA LYS A 185 0.58 18.10 -15.05
C LYS A 185 0.50 16.92 -14.08
N ASP A 186 1.44 16.85 -13.14
CA ASP A 186 1.48 15.78 -12.15
C ASP A 186 0.33 15.89 -11.16
N TYR A 187 -0.02 17.09 -10.70
CA TYR A 187 -1.20 17.30 -9.85
C TYR A 187 -2.47 16.73 -10.48
N PHE A 188 -2.75 17.05 -11.75
CA PHE A 188 -3.93 16.52 -12.42
C PHE A 188 -3.83 15.01 -12.63
N ALA A 189 -2.67 14.50 -13.05
CA ALA A 189 -2.47 13.06 -13.24
C ALA A 189 -2.64 12.26 -11.94
N MET A 190 -2.07 12.73 -10.83
CA MET A 190 -2.27 12.15 -9.50
C MET A 190 -3.73 12.20 -9.08
N SER A 191 -4.41 13.33 -9.30
CA SER A 191 -5.83 13.48 -8.96
C SER A 191 -6.71 12.50 -9.76
N PHE A 192 -6.33 12.20 -10.99
CA PHE A 192 -7.00 11.17 -11.81
C PHE A 192 -6.78 9.76 -11.30
N LEU A 193 -5.55 9.38 -10.97
CA LEU A 193 -5.28 8.05 -10.42
C LEU A 193 -6.02 7.84 -9.09
N ILE A 194 -6.00 8.86 -8.22
CA ILE A 194 -6.80 8.82 -6.98
C ILE A 194 -8.28 8.57 -7.32
N LEU A 195 -8.85 9.32 -8.28
CA LEU A 195 -10.26 9.15 -8.64
C LEU A 195 -10.54 7.78 -9.30
N GLU A 196 -9.58 7.19 -10.01
CA GLU A 196 -9.71 5.84 -10.56
C GLU A 196 -9.80 4.78 -9.46
N ASP A 197 -9.04 4.95 -8.38
CA ASP A 197 -9.04 4.05 -7.23
C ASP A 197 -10.26 4.23 -6.32
N VAL A 198 -10.76 5.46 -6.20
CA VAL A 198 -11.91 5.82 -5.34
C VAL A 198 -13.01 6.57 -6.11
N PRO A 199 -13.65 5.96 -7.12
CA PRO A 199 -14.52 6.66 -8.07
C PRO A 199 -15.82 7.23 -7.50
N TRP A 200 -16.17 6.90 -6.25
CA TRP A 200 -17.37 7.38 -5.59
C TRP A 200 -17.18 8.71 -4.85
N VAL A 201 -15.94 9.16 -4.62
CA VAL A 201 -15.70 10.38 -3.84
C VAL A 201 -16.14 11.61 -4.64
N GLU A 202 -16.59 12.65 -3.95
CA GLU A 202 -17.02 13.91 -4.56
C GLU A 202 -15.86 14.89 -4.74
N THR A 203 -14.84 14.80 -3.88
CA THR A 203 -13.68 15.70 -3.87
C THR A 203 -12.38 14.95 -3.67
N VAL A 204 -11.38 15.29 -4.48
CA VAL A 204 -9.98 14.87 -4.32
C VAL A 204 -9.16 16.05 -3.83
N SER A 205 -8.35 15.84 -2.80
CA SER A 205 -7.46 16.84 -2.22
C SER A 205 -6.03 16.32 -2.08
N ILE A 206 -5.06 17.08 -2.55
CA ILE A 206 -3.63 16.80 -2.40
C ILE A 206 -3.00 17.92 -1.59
N THR A 207 -2.44 17.58 -0.44
CA THR A 207 -1.72 18.46 0.47
C THR A 207 -0.22 18.26 0.27
N TYR A 208 0.42 19.30 -0.22
CA TYR A 208 1.87 19.37 -0.42
C TYR A 208 2.53 19.92 0.84
N LEU A 209 3.45 19.14 1.40
CA LEU A 209 4.31 19.55 2.51
C LEU A 209 5.49 20.37 1.97
N ALA A 210 5.78 21.50 2.61
CA ALA A 210 6.92 22.36 2.32
C ALA A 210 7.61 22.78 3.62
N ASP A 211 8.87 23.23 3.52
CA ASP A 211 9.69 23.63 4.68
C ASP A 211 9.03 24.66 5.62
N ASN A 212 8.08 25.46 5.11
CA ASN A 212 7.47 26.58 5.83
C ASN A 212 5.94 26.48 5.98
N GLY A 213 5.34 25.33 5.67
CA GLY A 213 3.90 25.14 5.77
C GLY A 213 3.36 24.09 4.81
N THR A 214 2.08 24.21 4.50
CA THR A 214 1.40 23.28 3.58
C THR A 214 0.58 24.04 2.56
N VAL A 215 0.44 23.44 1.38
CA VAL A 215 -0.49 23.90 0.33
C VAL A 215 -1.40 22.74 -0.01
N THR A 216 -2.71 22.92 0.13
CA THR A 216 -3.71 21.93 -0.28
C THR A 216 -4.39 22.42 -1.54
N LEU A 217 -4.33 21.58 -2.57
CA LEU A 217 -5.09 21.73 -3.81
C LEU A 217 -6.24 20.73 -3.80
N SER A 218 -7.44 21.20 -4.08
CA SER A 218 -8.64 20.36 -4.11
C SER A 218 -9.44 20.60 -5.38
N MET A 219 -10.07 19.56 -5.90
CA MET A 219 -10.92 19.61 -7.08
C MET A 219 -12.08 18.62 -6.94
N SER A 220 -13.24 18.98 -7.50
CA SER A 220 -14.38 18.06 -7.52
C SER A 220 -14.14 16.92 -8.51
N SER A 221 -14.69 15.75 -8.23
CA SER A 221 -14.61 14.59 -9.12
C SER A 221 -15.30 14.84 -10.46
N GLU A 222 -16.40 15.60 -10.46
CA GLU A 222 -17.07 16.03 -11.70
C GLU A 222 -16.15 16.87 -12.58
N ASP A 223 -15.47 17.85 -12.00
CA ASP A 223 -14.55 18.71 -12.74
C ASP A 223 -13.32 17.94 -13.23
N LEU A 224 -12.81 17.00 -12.45
CA LEU A 224 -11.74 16.11 -12.89
C LEU A 224 -12.20 15.34 -14.14
N LEU A 225 -13.35 14.69 -14.09
CA LEU A 225 -13.89 13.95 -15.26
C LEU A 225 -14.12 14.84 -16.47
N ARG A 226 -14.58 16.09 -16.28
CA ARG A 226 -14.70 17.08 -17.37
C ARG A 226 -13.34 17.45 -17.95
N LEU A 227 -12.34 17.65 -17.10
CA LEU A 227 -10.97 17.96 -17.52
C LEU A 227 -10.37 16.80 -18.34
N GLN A 228 -10.59 15.56 -17.93
CA GLN A 228 -10.12 14.37 -18.65
C GLN A 228 -10.71 14.25 -20.06
N LYS A 229 -11.99 14.62 -20.20
CA LYS A 229 -12.72 14.59 -21.48
C LYS A 229 -12.36 15.74 -22.41
N GLY A 230 -11.65 16.76 -21.91
CA GLY A 230 -11.35 17.98 -22.66
C GLY A 230 -12.50 18.98 -22.68
N ASP A 231 -13.46 18.87 -21.76
CA ASP A 231 -14.65 19.74 -21.65
C ASP A 231 -14.38 21.00 -20.81
N VAL A 232 -13.13 21.23 -20.40
CA VAL A 232 -12.68 22.37 -19.58
C VAL A 232 -11.78 23.27 -20.43
N THR A 233 -12.14 24.54 -20.53
CA THR A 233 -11.33 25.55 -21.20
C THR A 233 -10.19 26.06 -20.31
N THR A 234 -9.18 26.67 -20.92
CA THR A 234 -8.05 27.28 -20.21
C THR A 234 -8.48 28.39 -19.25
N GLU A 235 -9.56 29.09 -19.57
CA GLU A 235 -10.13 30.19 -18.79
C GLU A 235 -10.91 29.69 -17.57
N GLU A 236 -11.53 28.52 -17.66
CA GLU A 236 -12.29 27.89 -16.58
C GLU A 236 -11.39 27.19 -15.56
N LEU A 237 -10.27 26.61 -16.02
CA LEU A 237 -9.40 25.76 -15.21
C LEU A 237 -8.97 26.37 -13.85
N PRO A 238 -8.55 27.65 -13.75
CA PRO A 238 -8.15 28.23 -12.47
C PRO A 238 -9.29 28.31 -11.45
N GLY A 239 -10.55 28.36 -11.91
CA GLY A 239 -11.73 28.43 -11.05
C GLY A 239 -12.18 27.07 -10.51
N LEU A 240 -11.67 25.97 -11.08
CA LEU A 240 -12.03 24.61 -10.65
C LEU A 240 -11.13 24.08 -9.52
N VAL A 241 -9.93 24.65 -9.39
CA VAL A 241 -8.97 24.25 -8.35
C VAL A 241 -9.12 25.16 -7.13
N THR A 242 -9.51 24.57 -6.01
CA THR A 242 -9.49 25.26 -4.72
C THR A 242 -8.10 25.17 -4.12
N VAL A 243 -7.52 26.33 -3.75
CA VAL A 243 -6.20 26.41 -3.12
C VAL A 243 -6.36 26.92 -1.70
N SER A 244 -5.83 26.16 -0.74
CA SER A 244 -5.66 26.62 0.64
C SER A 244 -4.20 26.47 1.05
N SER A 245 -3.74 27.36 1.94
CA SER A 245 -2.36 27.29 2.43
C SER A 245 -2.33 27.56 3.93
N SER A 246 -1.44 26.89 4.62
CA SER A 246 -1.11 27.15 6.02
C SER A 246 0.37 27.53 6.11
N SER A 247 0.69 28.51 6.95
CA SER A 247 2.07 28.91 7.22
C SER A 247 2.41 28.58 8.67
N LEU A 248 3.60 28.01 8.89
CA LEU A 248 4.15 27.88 10.23
C LEU A 248 4.65 29.27 10.65
N THR A 249 3.81 30.06 11.33
CA THR A 249 4.31 31.25 12.02
C THR A 249 5.29 30.80 13.09
N ALA A 250 6.58 31.05 12.85
CA ALA A 250 7.60 30.90 13.88
C ALA A 250 7.21 31.79 15.06
N GLU A 251 6.74 31.20 16.16
CA GLU A 251 6.75 31.86 17.45
C GLU A 251 8.21 32.23 17.73
N LYS A 252 8.52 33.52 17.60
CA LYS A 252 9.78 34.08 18.07
C LYS A 252 9.78 33.95 19.60
N GLY A 253 10.46 32.94 20.11
CA GLY A 253 10.97 32.92 21.48
C GLY A 253 12.11 33.92 21.67
#